data_AF-A0A416SRR1-F1
#
_entry.id   AF-A0A416SRR1-F1
#
_cell.length_a   1.000
_cell.length_b   1.000
_cell.length_c   1.000
_cell.angle_alpha   90.00
_cell.angle_beta   90.00
_cell.angle_gamma   90.00
#
_symmetry.space_group_name_H-M   'P 1'
#
loop_
_entity.id
_entity.type
_entity.pdbx_description
1 polymer ?
#
loop_
_entity_poly.entity_id
_entity_poly.type
_entity_poly.pdbx_seq_one_letter_code
_entity_poly.pdbx_strand_id
1 'polypeptide(L)'
;MRISRICAWNTSRLAFDGSGEIARDVRDHRLCTFQTGKRYNCDLSASYNIGARYFIRENLKTLPETERSLLEAKVPAVKRRTSCVYADLRELISEMELRKAA
;
A
#
# COMPACT_ATOMS: atom_id res chain seq x y z
N MET A 1 -15.96 -18.78 0.47
CA MET A 1 -15.26 -17.48 0.25
C MET A 1 -14.95 -16.85 1.62
N ARG A 2 -13.70 -16.46 1.89
CA ARG A 2 -13.33 -15.72 3.11
C ARG A 2 -13.26 -14.22 2.79
N ILE A 3 -13.84 -13.37 3.65
CA ILE A 3 -13.89 -11.91 3.45
C ILE A 3 -13.27 -11.22 4.66
N SER A 4 -12.41 -10.23 4.41
CA SER A 4 -11.85 -9.39 5.47
C SER A 4 -12.07 -7.91 5.17
N ARG A 5 -12.42 -7.15 6.20
CA ARG A 5 -12.63 -5.70 6.10
C ARG A 5 -11.32 -4.96 6.38
N ILE A 6 -11.07 -3.91 5.60
CA ILE A 6 -9.91 -3.02 5.73
C ILE A 6 -10.37 -1.56 5.74
N CYS A 7 -9.50 -0.65 6.19
CA CYS A 7 -9.76 0.78 6.08
C CYS A 7 -9.59 1.22 4.62
N ALA A 8 -10.64 1.77 4.00
CA ALA A 8 -10.62 2.22 2.60
C ALA A 8 -10.18 3.68 2.42
N TRP A 9 -9.88 4.39 3.50
CA TRP A 9 -9.57 5.83 3.43
C TRP A 9 -8.37 6.11 2.50
N ASN A 10 -8.49 7.06 1.58
CA ASN A 10 -7.48 7.43 0.56
C ASN A 10 -7.04 6.33 -0.44
N THR A 11 -7.60 5.12 -0.44
CA THR A 11 -7.11 4.06 -1.36
C THR A 11 -7.24 4.45 -2.84
N SER A 12 -8.26 5.21 -3.20
CA SER A 12 -8.49 5.75 -4.54
C SER A 12 -7.94 7.16 -4.77
N ARG A 13 -7.29 7.77 -3.76
CA ARG A 13 -6.65 9.09 -3.86
C ARG A 13 -5.14 8.99 -4.04
N LEU A 14 -4.52 7.93 -3.50
CA LEU A 14 -3.08 7.73 -3.55
C LEU A 14 -2.70 6.79 -4.69
N ALA A 15 -1.63 7.13 -5.40
CA ALA A 15 -1.03 6.30 -6.43
C ALA A 15 -0.45 5.04 -5.79
N PHE A 16 -0.72 3.88 -6.40
CA PHE A 16 -0.29 2.60 -5.83
C PHE A 16 1.24 2.45 -5.74
N ASP A 17 1.97 3.20 -6.56
CA ASP A 17 3.44 3.18 -6.64
C ASP A 17 4.11 4.09 -5.61
N GLY A 18 3.34 4.73 -4.72
CA GLY A 18 3.89 5.59 -3.68
C GLY A 18 4.17 7.01 -4.14
N SER A 19 3.84 7.39 -5.38
CA SER A 19 4.12 8.73 -5.89
C SER A 19 3.20 9.84 -5.33
N GLY A 20 2.45 9.60 -4.26
CA GLY A 20 1.52 10.60 -3.70
C GLY A 20 0.12 10.60 -4.30
N GLU A 21 -0.54 11.76 -4.30
CA GLU A 21 -1.93 11.89 -4.76
C GLU A 21 -2.06 11.84 -6.29
N ILE A 22 -3.14 11.21 -6.77
CA ILE A 22 -3.47 11.14 -8.20
C ILE A 22 -4.30 12.34 -8.63
N ALA A 23 -4.10 12.80 -9.86
CA ALA A 23 -5.01 13.71 -10.55
C ALA A 23 -6.02 12.90 -11.36
N ARG A 24 -7.32 12.95 -10.99
CA ARG A 24 -8.36 12.28 -11.78
C ARG A 24 -8.61 13.03 -13.09
N ASP A 25 -8.80 12.27 -14.17
CA ASP A 25 -9.17 12.87 -15.43
C ASP A 25 -10.61 13.39 -15.37
N VAL A 26 -10.81 14.59 -15.90
CA VAL A 26 -12.10 15.31 -15.86
C VAL A 26 -13.05 14.87 -16.97
N ARG A 27 -12.54 14.24 -18.03
CA ARG A 27 -13.33 13.73 -19.17
C ARG A 27 -13.58 12.23 -19.04
N ASP A 28 -12.61 11.48 -18.52
CA ASP A 28 -12.72 10.04 -18.28
C ASP A 28 -12.34 9.67 -16.84
N HIS A 29 -13.32 9.65 -15.95
CA HIS A 29 -13.11 9.37 -14.52
C HIS A 29 -12.55 7.97 -14.20
N ARG A 30 -12.50 7.06 -15.18
CA ARG A 30 -11.83 5.75 -15.04
C ARG A 30 -10.31 5.91 -15.01
N LEU A 31 -9.79 7.03 -15.50
CA LEU A 31 -8.36 7.30 -15.63
C LEU A 31 -7.91 8.38 -14.63
N CYS A 32 -6.65 8.28 -14.25
CA CYS A 32 -5.94 9.24 -13.44
C CYS A 32 -4.50 9.36 -13.90
N THR A 33 -3.85 10.45 -13.51
CA THR A 33 -2.43 10.69 -13.75
C THR A 33 -1.72 10.75 -12.40
N PHE A 34 -0.67 9.95 -12.25
CA PHE A 34 0.19 9.97 -11.06
C PHE A 34 1.12 11.19 -11.12
N GLN A 35 1.75 11.55 -10.00
CA GLN A 35 2.70 12.66 -9.97
C GLN A 35 3.91 12.43 -10.90
N THR A 36 4.20 11.16 -11.20
CA THR A 36 5.23 10.74 -12.18
C THR A 36 4.83 10.98 -13.64
N GLY A 37 3.60 11.42 -13.92
CA GLY A 37 3.04 11.55 -15.28
C GLY A 37 2.45 10.25 -15.82
N LYS A 38 2.53 9.15 -15.08
CA LYS A 38 1.93 7.86 -15.47
C LYS A 38 0.41 7.97 -15.50
N ARG A 39 -0.20 7.66 -16.66
CA ARG A 39 -1.66 7.56 -16.81
C ARG A 39 -2.11 6.13 -16.49
N TYR A 40 -3.10 5.98 -15.62
CA TYR A 40 -3.50 4.69 -15.08
C TYR A 40 -5.00 4.62 -14.73
N ASN A 41 -5.53 3.40 -14.61
CA ASN A 41 -6.92 3.20 -14.19
C ASN A 41 -7.11 3.41 -12.68
N CYS A 42 -8.09 4.24 -12.31
CA CYS A 42 -8.41 4.60 -10.93
C CYS A 42 -8.75 3.38 -10.07
N ASP A 43 -9.64 2.52 -10.56
CA ASP A 43 -10.14 1.36 -9.82
C ASP A 43 -9.02 0.35 -9.60
N LEU A 44 -8.20 0.09 -10.62
CA LEU A 44 -7.06 -0.82 -10.52
C LEU A 44 -6.02 -0.32 -9.51
N SER A 45 -5.71 0.99 -9.52
CA SER A 45 -4.84 1.60 -8.51
C SER A 45 -5.43 1.41 -7.10
N ALA A 46 -6.73 1.67 -6.94
CA ALA A 46 -7.41 1.52 -5.66
C ALA A 46 -7.45 0.06 -5.18
N SER A 47 -7.70 -0.90 -6.07
CA SER A 47 -7.70 -2.34 -5.78
C SER A 47 -6.35 -2.81 -5.25
N TYR A 48 -5.24 -2.35 -5.84
CA TYR A 48 -3.90 -2.65 -5.32
C TYR A 48 -3.72 -2.12 -3.90
N ASN A 49 -4.14 -0.88 -3.62
CA ASN A 49 -4.03 -0.30 -2.28
C ASN A 49 -4.91 -1.02 -1.24
N ILE A 50 -6.11 -1.44 -1.63
CA ILE A 50 -7.01 -2.24 -0.77
C ILE A 50 -6.35 -3.59 -0.43
N GLY A 51 -5.83 -4.30 -1.43
CA GLY A 51 -5.12 -5.56 -1.24
C GLY A 51 -3.86 -5.40 -0.40
N ALA A 52 -3.06 -4.35 -0.67
CA ALA A 52 -1.85 -4.06 0.06
C ALA A 52 -2.09 -3.90 1.56
N ARG A 53 -3.14 -3.17 1.94
CA ARG A 53 -3.51 -2.98 3.35
C ARG A 53 -3.89 -4.27 4.06
N TYR A 54 -4.54 -5.20 3.35
CA TYR A 54 -4.82 -6.52 3.90
C TYR A 54 -3.51 -7.28 4.19
N PHE A 55 -2.64 -7.41 3.18
CA PHE A 55 -1.40 -8.16 3.33
C PHE A 55 -0.43 -7.52 4.32
N ILE A 56 -0.28 -6.19 4.36
CA ILE A 56 0.52 -5.50 5.38
C ILE A 56 0.03 -5.87 6.77
N ARG A 57 -1.30 -5.81 7.01
CA ARG A 57 -1.87 -6.19 8.31
C ARG A 57 -1.60 -7.65 8.65
N GLU A 58 -1.87 -8.57 7.74
CA GLU A 58 -1.70 -10.00 8.03
C GLU A 58 -0.24 -10.38 8.25
N ASN A 59 0.70 -9.84 7.46
CA ASN A 59 2.13 -10.09 7.65
C ASN A 59 2.63 -9.55 8.99
N LEU A 60 2.30 -8.31 9.36
CA LEU A 60 2.77 -7.72 10.62
C LEU A 60 2.09 -8.34 11.84
N LYS A 61 0.83 -8.78 11.73
CA LYS A 61 0.07 -9.36 12.85
C LYS A 61 0.69 -10.67 13.36
N THR A 62 1.35 -11.43 12.51
CA THR A 62 1.91 -12.74 12.87
C THR A 62 3.29 -12.65 13.50
N LEU A 63 3.92 -11.47 13.48
CA LEU A 63 5.30 -11.30 13.96
C LEU A 63 5.36 -11.00 15.46
N PRO A 64 6.44 -11.42 16.15
CA PRO A 64 6.77 -10.93 17.48
C PRO A 64 6.93 -9.40 17.49
N GLU A 65 6.62 -8.76 18.62
CA GLU A 65 6.65 -7.30 18.74
C GLU A 65 8.02 -6.70 18.40
N THR A 66 9.12 -7.38 18.77
CA THR A 66 10.48 -6.94 18.45
C THR A 66 10.73 -6.89 16.94
N GLU A 67 10.40 -7.97 16.23
CA GLU A 67 10.58 -8.04 14.77
C GLU A 67 9.70 -7.04 14.05
N ARG A 68 8.44 -6.94 14.49
CA ARG A 68 7.48 -5.98 13.98
C ARG A 68 7.99 -4.55 14.15
N SER A 69 8.43 -4.17 15.35
CA SER A 69 8.95 -2.83 15.64
C SER A 69 10.15 -2.49 14.76
N LEU A 70 11.07 -3.44 14.58
CA LEU A 70 12.23 -3.26 13.71
C LEU A 70 11.85 -3.08 12.23
N LEU A 71 10.85 -3.81 11.73
CA LEU A 71 10.33 -3.64 10.36
C LEU A 71 9.60 -2.31 10.19
N GLU A 72 8.74 -1.95 11.14
CA GLU A 72 8.03 -0.66 11.09
C GLU A 72 8.98 0.54 11.24
N ALA A 73 10.18 0.35 11.82
CA ALA A 73 11.23 1.36 11.82
C ALA A 73 11.91 1.53 10.45
N LYS A 74 12.00 0.44 9.66
CA LYS A 74 12.54 0.46 8.29
C LYS A 74 11.53 0.96 7.26
N VAL A 75 10.25 0.62 7.44
CA VAL A 75 9.15 1.04 6.56
C VAL A 75 8.09 1.82 7.38
N PRO A 76 8.33 3.08 7.76
CA PRO A 76 7.45 3.83 8.66
C PRO A 76 6.02 4.01 8.14
N ALA A 77 5.84 3.99 6.82
CA ALA A 77 4.55 4.15 6.16
C ALA A 77 3.52 3.10 6.62
N VAL A 78 3.95 1.86 6.92
CA VAL A 78 3.04 0.76 7.31
C VAL A 78 2.31 1.01 8.63
N LYS A 79 2.79 1.94 9.47
CA LYS A 79 2.11 2.37 10.71
C LYS A 79 0.82 3.15 10.41
N ARG A 80 0.75 3.82 9.26
CA ARG A 80 -0.36 4.74 8.90
C ARG A 80 -1.35 4.06 7.95
N ARG A 81 -2.26 3.29 8.52
CA ARG A 81 -3.28 2.50 7.77
C ARG A 81 -4.07 3.28 6.71
N THR A 82 -4.26 4.59 6.90
CA THR A 82 -5.01 5.46 5.98
C THR A 82 -4.20 5.91 4.76
N SER A 83 -2.88 5.77 4.78
CA SER A 83 -1.99 6.19 3.69
C SER A 83 -1.18 5.05 3.07
N CYS A 84 -1.20 3.83 3.63
CA CYS A 84 -0.48 2.71 3.03
C CYS A 84 -0.99 2.40 1.61
N VAL A 85 -0.05 2.19 0.69
CA VAL A 85 -0.24 1.83 -0.71
C VAL A 85 0.54 0.56 -1.07
N TYR A 86 0.42 0.11 -2.32
CA TYR A 86 1.10 -1.10 -2.78
C TYR A 86 2.64 -1.03 -2.74
N ALA A 87 3.23 0.15 -2.96
CA ALA A 87 4.67 0.34 -2.82
C ALA A 87 5.16 0.00 -1.40
N ASP A 88 4.43 0.39 -0.35
CA ASP A 88 4.80 0.08 1.03
C ASP A 88 4.77 -1.43 1.30
N LEU A 89 3.83 -2.16 0.70
CA LEU A 89 3.81 -3.63 0.79
C LEU A 89 5.05 -4.23 0.13
N ARG A 90 5.44 -3.73 -1.05
CA ARG A 90 6.63 -4.23 -1.75
C ARG A 90 7.90 -4.00 -0.92
N GLU A 91 8.01 -2.81 -0.34
CA GLU A 91 9.14 -2.46 0.54
C GLU A 91 9.16 -3.33 1.80
N LEU A 92 8.00 -3.51 2.45
CA LEU A 92 7.85 -4.40 3.60
C LEU A 92 8.29 -5.83 3.28
N ILE A 93 7.83 -6.40 2.16
CA ILE A 93 8.22 -7.75 1.74
C ILE A 93 9.74 -7.81 1.50
N SER A 94 10.32 -6.80 0.83
CA SER A 94 11.76 -6.74 0.61
C SER A 94 12.56 -6.76 1.91
N GLU A 95 12.16 -5.94 2.91
CA GLU A 95 12.80 -5.92 4.23
C GLU A 95 12.60 -7.22 5.00
N MET A 96 11.46 -7.89 4.86
CA MET A 96 11.22 -9.20 5.45
C MET A 96 12.13 -10.27 4.84
N GLU A 97 12.32 -10.27 3.51
CA GLU A 97 13.21 -11.24 2.85
C GLU A 97 14.69 -10.99 3.18
N LEU A 98 15.12 -9.72 3.26
CA LEU A 98 16.49 -9.39 3.68
C LEU A 98 16.81 -9.91 5.09
N ARG A 99 15.83 -9.90 6.00
CA ARG A 99 16.01 -10.41 7.37
C ARG A 99 16.00 -11.92 7.48
N LYS A 100 15.33 -12.62 6.55
CA LYS A 100 15.42 -14.09 6.49
C LYS A 100 16.78 -14.57 6.00
N ALA A 101 17.48 -13.73 5.23
CA ALA A 101 18.78 -14.04 4.65
C ALA A 101 19.97 -13.63 5.53
N ALA A 102 19.74 -12.86 6.60
CA ALA A 102 20.75 -12.41 7.57
C ALA A 102 20.83 -13.36 8.77
#